data_AF-S9QM24-F1
#
_entry.id   AF-S9QM24-F1
#
_cell.length_a   1.000
_cell.length_b   1.000
_cell.length_c   1.000
_cell.angle_alpha   90.00
_cell.angle_beta   90.00
_cell.angle_gamma   90.00
#
_symmetry.space_group_name_H-M   'P 1'
#
loop_
_entity.id
_entity.type
_entity.pdbx_description
1 polymer ?
#
loop_
_entity_poly.entity_id
_entity_poly.type
_entity_poly.pdbx_seq_one_letter_code
_entity_poly.pdbx_strand_id
1 'polypeptide(L)'
;MPNPAKSNAPRAHAPISQPGWPDVGEAEAVVQTFLYDWIFDESRYLSYLNEVEYLSGLKRSDLGALELVSERHLQLLRDEFSPDFAKIMSEDNLNLPMSLEDSESYAAGLAEQLSEGPLSLEERDELLETEIPRDAEGRQEVYRPAPRDSSERFMLSLFMYTSFVRNSELIPDHEKRLHLANVLKSWAHVFYGSFLHIPSLVKHRSIVINGLRHVVIYPKKFSDDQVAKMIAISMPKELARLMFIFLGSEKLEAQLRQRDLADVDEPKISRFFRDCLYIDLKLRGWSKVPGQFNEHASGKKYFHEAMLSKASEVFRLGALDRRDSQNLEEYISSTFAKLYGDDRKDSERIRNKKKASLKRDQLLRVMRRGRDE
;
A
#
# COMPACT_ATOMS: atom_id res chain seq x y z
N MET A 1 56.98 43.37 -72.92
CA MET A 1 55.53 43.36 -72.60
C MET A 1 55.35 42.67 -71.25
N PRO A 2 54.49 43.20 -70.36
CA PRO A 2 54.53 42.93 -68.93
C PRO A 2 53.68 41.73 -68.52
N ASN A 3 54.09 41.08 -67.42
CA ASN A 3 53.27 40.24 -66.56
C ASN A 3 52.39 41.17 -65.68
N PRO A 4 51.14 40.83 -65.33
CA PRO A 4 50.96 40.05 -64.09
C PRO A 4 49.71 39.12 -64.01
N ALA A 5 49.84 38.17 -63.07
CA ALA A 5 48.79 37.61 -62.21
C ALA A 5 47.71 36.68 -62.80
N LYS A 6 47.86 35.37 -62.54
CA LYS A 6 46.71 34.51 -62.18
C LYS A 6 47.01 33.67 -60.93
N SER A 7 46.22 34.01 -59.92
CA SER A 7 45.89 33.33 -58.66
C SER A 7 45.89 31.80 -58.73
N ASN A 8 46.61 31.19 -57.79
CA ASN A 8 46.38 29.83 -57.33
C ASN A 8 45.24 29.85 -56.31
N ALA A 9 44.12 29.20 -56.62
CA ALA A 9 43.11 28.82 -55.65
C ALA A 9 42.92 27.29 -55.73
N PRO A 10 43.02 26.55 -54.61
CA PRO A 10 42.76 25.12 -54.62
C PRO A 10 41.27 24.85 -54.86
N ARG A 11 40.98 23.91 -55.76
CA ARG A 11 39.63 23.40 -56.04
C ARG A 11 39.01 22.92 -54.72
N ALA A 12 37.90 23.56 -54.32
CA ALA A 12 37.04 23.06 -53.26
C ALA A 12 36.58 21.64 -53.63
N HIS A 13 36.97 20.67 -52.81
CA HIS A 13 36.38 19.34 -52.85
C HIS A 13 34.89 19.47 -52.54
N ALA A 14 34.05 18.88 -53.39
CA ALA A 14 32.63 18.70 -53.11
C ALA A 14 32.48 17.97 -51.76
N PRO A 15 31.52 18.36 -50.90
CA PRO A 15 31.30 17.65 -49.66
C PRO A 15 30.88 16.21 -50.00
N ILE A 16 31.72 15.27 -49.61
CA ILE A 16 31.40 13.86 -49.59
C ILE A 16 30.26 13.72 -48.59
N SER A 17 29.06 13.46 -49.08
CA SER A 17 27.91 13.09 -48.26
C SER A 17 28.23 11.80 -47.53
N GLN A 18 28.66 11.90 -46.27
CA GLN A 18 28.73 10.74 -45.39
C GLN A 18 27.31 10.21 -45.17
N PRO A 19 27.11 8.87 -45.10
CA PRO A 19 25.83 8.30 -44.71
C PRO A 19 25.47 8.87 -43.33
N GLY A 20 24.28 9.45 -43.24
CA GLY A 20 23.80 10.15 -42.05
C GLY A 20 23.93 9.28 -40.82
N TRP A 21 24.81 9.71 -39.91
CA TRP A 21 24.68 9.32 -38.52
C TRP A 21 23.34 9.89 -38.02
N PRO A 22 22.51 9.10 -37.34
CA PRO A 22 21.26 9.60 -36.79
C PRO A 22 21.56 10.83 -35.94
N ASP A 23 20.68 11.83 -36.02
CA ASP A 23 20.76 13.00 -35.16
C ASP A 23 20.85 12.53 -33.70
N VAL A 24 21.60 13.23 -32.84
CA VAL A 24 21.87 12.76 -31.47
C VAL A 24 20.56 12.49 -30.72
N GLY A 25 19.51 13.27 -31.00
CA GLY A 25 18.16 13.04 -30.48
C GLY A 25 17.45 11.79 -31.05
N GLU A 26 17.71 11.40 -32.29
CA GLU A 26 17.18 10.15 -32.87
C GLU A 26 17.88 8.92 -32.28
N ALA A 27 19.19 8.99 -32.07
CA ALA A 27 19.94 7.91 -31.43
C ALA A 27 19.51 7.70 -29.96
N GLU A 28 19.30 8.79 -29.20
CA GLU A 28 18.78 8.71 -27.83
C GLU A 28 17.35 8.14 -27.78
N ALA A 29 16.47 8.52 -28.69
CA ALA A 29 15.11 7.99 -28.77
C ALA A 29 15.08 6.48 -29.08
N VAL A 30 15.95 6.01 -29.98
CA VAL A 30 16.08 4.58 -30.32
C VAL A 30 16.59 3.78 -29.12
N VAL A 31 17.61 4.27 -28.40
CA VAL A 31 18.15 3.61 -27.21
C VAL A 31 17.11 3.59 -26.08
N GLN A 32 16.37 4.67 -25.88
CA GLN A 32 15.29 4.72 -24.88
C GLN A 32 14.15 3.75 -25.21
N THR A 33 13.77 3.65 -26.50
CA THR A 33 12.72 2.71 -26.94
C THR A 33 13.17 1.25 -26.75
N PHE A 34 14.41 0.93 -27.14
CA PHE A 34 14.97 -0.40 -26.92
C PHE A 34 15.03 -0.76 -25.43
N LEU A 35 15.52 0.15 -24.58
CA LEU A 35 15.60 -0.07 -23.14
C LEU A 35 14.20 -0.25 -22.53
N TYR A 36 13.24 0.52 -23.00
CA TYR A 36 11.84 0.43 -22.59
C TYR A 36 11.26 -0.95 -22.89
N ASP A 37 11.33 -1.39 -24.15
CA ASP A 37 10.83 -2.71 -24.57
C ASP A 37 11.56 -3.84 -23.83
N TRP A 38 12.86 -3.66 -23.59
CA TRP A 38 13.66 -4.64 -22.88
C TRP A 38 13.25 -4.80 -21.41
N ILE A 39 12.99 -3.69 -20.70
CA ILE A 39 12.53 -3.68 -19.31
C ILE A 39 11.12 -4.25 -19.19
N PHE A 40 10.20 -3.86 -20.08
CA PHE A 40 8.80 -4.31 -20.07
C PHE A 40 8.59 -5.72 -20.64
N ASP A 41 9.65 -6.46 -20.92
CA ASP A 41 9.56 -7.88 -21.24
C ASP A 41 8.97 -8.68 -20.09
N GLU A 42 8.08 -9.63 -20.41
CA GLU A 42 7.35 -10.44 -19.42
C GLU A 42 8.29 -11.23 -18.48
N SER A 43 9.45 -11.64 -18.98
CA SER A 43 10.43 -12.41 -18.19
C SER A 43 11.25 -11.54 -17.23
N ARG A 44 11.26 -10.21 -17.42
CA ARG A 44 12.19 -9.31 -16.73
C ARG A 44 11.50 -8.27 -15.86
N TYR A 45 10.34 -7.76 -16.26
CA TYR A 45 9.79 -6.52 -15.70
C TYR A 45 9.74 -6.48 -14.16
N LEU A 46 9.38 -7.60 -13.51
CA LEU A 46 9.32 -7.71 -12.04
C LEU A 46 10.66 -7.49 -11.33
N SER A 47 11.79 -7.74 -12.00
CA SER A 47 13.13 -7.52 -11.45
C SER A 47 13.61 -6.07 -11.61
N TYR A 48 12.88 -5.22 -12.32
CA TYR A 48 13.24 -3.83 -12.64
C TYR A 48 12.23 -2.83 -12.06
N LEU A 49 11.81 -3.05 -10.80
CA LEU A 49 10.80 -2.22 -10.13
C LEU A 49 11.20 -0.74 -10.10
N ASN A 50 12.45 -0.43 -9.75
CA ASN A 50 12.96 0.94 -9.65
C ASN A 50 13.00 1.63 -11.02
N GLU A 51 13.40 0.90 -12.06
CA GLU A 51 13.46 1.42 -13.42
C GLU A 51 12.06 1.64 -13.99
N VAL A 52 11.09 0.75 -13.73
CA VAL A 52 9.68 0.96 -14.10
C VAL A 52 9.09 2.16 -13.35
N GLU A 53 9.41 2.33 -12.07
CA GLU A 53 9.00 3.50 -11.29
C GLU A 53 9.61 4.79 -11.86
N TYR A 54 10.89 4.76 -12.23
CA TYR A 54 11.56 5.90 -12.88
C TYR A 54 10.93 6.24 -14.24
N LEU A 55 10.71 5.23 -15.09
CA LEU A 55 10.13 5.42 -16.43
C LEU A 55 8.69 5.93 -16.37
N SER A 56 7.87 5.44 -15.44
CA SER A 56 6.51 5.96 -15.22
C SER A 56 6.52 7.40 -14.70
N GLY A 57 7.55 7.81 -13.96
CA GLY A 57 7.76 9.19 -13.55
C GLY A 57 8.15 10.13 -14.70
N LEU A 58 8.84 9.61 -15.72
CA LEU A 58 9.21 10.36 -16.94
C LEU A 58 8.02 10.49 -17.91
N LYS A 59 7.34 9.39 -18.22
CA LYS A 59 6.19 9.36 -19.14
C LYS A 59 4.86 9.28 -18.38
N ARG A 60 4.48 10.37 -17.73
CA ARG A 60 3.30 10.43 -16.83
C ARG A 60 1.94 10.29 -17.52
N SER A 61 1.91 10.33 -18.86
CA SER A 61 0.71 10.14 -19.69
C SER A 61 0.68 8.78 -20.40
N ASP A 62 1.60 7.86 -20.07
CA ASP A 62 1.72 6.57 -20.75
C ASP A 62 0.65 5.58 -20.28
N LEU A 63 -0.53 5.69 -20.88
CA LEU A 63 -1.67 4.83 -20.58
C LEU A 63 -1.40 3.39 -21.05
N GLY A 64 -0.80 3.19 -22.23
CA GLY A 64 -0.55 1.85 -22.77
C GLY A 64 0.38 1.02 -21.87
N ALA A 65 1.40 1.66 -21.29
CA ALA A 65 2.26 1.04 -20.29
C ALA A 65 1.51 0.63 -19.02
N LEU A 66 0.65 1.52 -18.54
CA LEU A 66 -0.16 1.28 -17.34
C LEU A 66 -1.15 0.14 -17.56
N GLU A 67 -1.78 0.09 -18.74
CA GLU A 67 -2.67 -1.00 -19.16
C GLU A 67 -1.91 -2.32 -19.23
N LEU A 68 -0.72 -2.36 -19.81
CA LEU A 68 0.12 -3.56 -19.87
C LEU A 68 0.48 -4.09 -18.48
N VAL A 69 0.92 -3.19 -17.58
CA VAL A 69 1.23 -3.57 -16.18
C VAL A 69 -0.02 -4.03 -15.45
N SER A 70 -1.14 -3.35 -15.66
CA SER A 70 -2.45 -3.70 -15.08
C SER A 70 -2.90 -5.08 -15.54
N GLU A 71 -2.83 -5.38 -16.84
CA GLU A 71 -3.24 -6.67 -17.41
C GLU A 71 -2.43 -7.82 -16.81
N ARG A 72 -1.09 -7.68 -16.79
CA ARG A 72 -0.19 -8.67 -16.20
C ARG A 72 -0.44 -8.87 -14.70
N HIS A 73 -0.67 -7.78 -13.97
CA HIS A 73 -1.00 -7.84 -12.56
C HIS A 73 -2.32 -8.57 -12.31
N LEU A 74 -3.36 -8.24 -13.08
CA LEU A 74 -4.66 -8.88 -12.95
C LEU A 74 -4.63 -10.36 -13.37
N GLN A 75 -3.72 -10.75 -14.26
CA GLN A 75 -3.46 -12.16 -14.54
C GLN A 75 -2.86 -12.88 -13.33
N LEU A 76 -1.80 -12.33 -12.72
CA LEU A 76 -1.21 -12.89 -11.50
C LEU A 76 -2.21 -12.95 -10.34
N LEU A 77 -3.08 -11.95 -10.22
CA LEU A 77 -4.17 -11.94 -9.23
C LEU A 77 -5.11 -13.13 -9.42
N ARG A 78 -5.49 -13.46 -10.68
CA ARG A 78 -6.36 -14.60 -10.99
C ARG A 78 -5.67 -15.94 -10.77
N ASP A 79 -4.36 -16.00 -11.02
CA ASP A 79 -3.56 -17.21 -10.84
C ASP A 79 -3.35 -17.51 -9.35
N GLU A 80 -3.17 -16.47 -8.53
CA GLU A 80 -2.98 -16.58 -7.08
C GLU A 80 -4.28 -16.81 -6.31
N PHE A 81 -5.36 -16.10 -6.67
CA PHE A 81 -6.63 -16.15 -5.96
C PHE A 81 -7.73 -16.79 -6.80
N SER A 82 -8.35 -17.84 -6.28
CA SER A 82 -9.43 -18.55 -6.97
C SER A 82 -10.67 -17.66 -7.19
N PRO A 83 -11.51 -17.95 -8.20
CA PRO A 83 -12.78 -17.24 -8.41
C PRO A 83 -13.71 -17.27 -7.17
N ASP A 84 -13.65 -18.34 -6.38
CA ASP A 84 -14.41 -18.46 -5.13
C ASP A 84 -13.96 -17.45 -4.08
N PHE A 85 -12.67 -17.11 -4.06
CA PHE A 85 -12.14 -16.06 -3.21
C PHE A 85 -12.76 -14.70 -3.54
N ALA A 86 -12.92 -14.38 -4.84
CA ALA A 86 -13.57 -13.14 -5.27
C ALA A 86 -15.04 -13.03 -4.79
N LYS A 87 -15.72 -14.16 -4.60
CA LYS A 87 -17.07 -14.18 -4.03
C LYS A 87 -17.06 -13.83 -2.54
N ILE A 88 -16.12 -14.39 -1.77
CA ILE A 88 -15.93 -14.07 -0.33
C ILE A 88 -15.67 -12.57 -0.12
N MET A 89 -14.87 -11.96 -1.02
CA MET A 89 -14.61 -10.52 -1.04
C MET A 89 -15.89 -9.70 -1.24
N SER A 90 -16.77 -10.14 -2.15
CA SER A 90 -17.97 -9.38 -2.55
C SER A 90 -19.07 -9.38 -1.49
N GLU A 91 -19.11 -10.40 -0.63
CA GLU A 91 -20.16 -10.54 0.38
C GLU A 91 -19.90 -9.70 1.64
N ASP A 92 -18.70 -9.11 1.82
CA ASP A 92 -18.31 -8.33 3.01
C ASP A 92 -18.69 -9.04 4.34
N ASN A 93 -18.71 -10.37 4.34
CA ASN A 93 -19.11 -11.21 5.45
C ASN A 93 -17.91 -11.63 6.30
N LEU A 94 -17.02 -10.67 6.58
CA LEU A 94 -16.00 -10.79 7.61
C LEU A 94 -16.68 -10.73 8.98
N ASN A 95 -17.17 -11.88 9.43
CA ASN A 95 -17.43 -12.09 10.83
C ASN A 95 -16.08 -12.42 11.47
N LEU A 96 -15.65 -11.58 12.41
CA LEU A 96 -14.51 -11.92 13.27
C LEU A 96 -14.77 -13.34 13.82
N PRO A 97 -13.88 -14.33 13.58
CA PRO A 97 -14.04 -15.62 14.23
C PRO A 97 -13.94 -15.36 15.74
N MET A 98 -15.05 -15.55 16.46
CA MET A 98 -15.10 -15.48 17.92
C MET A 98 -14.90 -16.85 18.58
N SER A 99 -14.40 -17.83 17.85
CA SER A 99 -13.72 -18.99 18.43
C SER A 99 -12.55 -19.36 17.52
N LEU A 100 -11.36 -19.53 18.09
CA LEU A 100 -10.21 -20.08 17.38
C LEU A 100 -10.54 -21.46 16.79
N GLU A 101 -11.39 -22.23 17.46
CA GLU A 101 -11.81 -23.61 17.11
C GLU A 101 -12.38 -23.73 15.67
N ASP A 102 -13.24 -22.79 15.24
CA ASP A 102 -13.82 -22.83 13.88
C ASP A 102 -12.78 -22.45 12.81
N SER A 103 -11.81 -21.60 13.16
CA SER A 103 -10.73 -21.18 12.26
C SER A 103 -9.57 -22.20 12.20
N GLU A 104 -9.34 -22.94 13.29
CA GLU A 104 -8.31 -23.97 13.39
C GLU A 104 -8.67 -25.19 12.55
N SER A 105 -9.96 -25.57 12.44
CA SER A 105 -10.35 -26.68 11.56
C SER A 105 -10.13 -26.36 10.07
N TYR A 106 -10.28 -25.10 9.67
CA TYR A 106 -10.01 -24.63 8.31
C TYR A 106 -8.50 -24.41 8.09
N ALA A 107 -7.81 -23.83 9.08
CA ALA A 107 -6.37 -23.57 9.03
C ALA A 107 -5.52 -24.85 9.15
N ALA A 108 -5.98 -25.89 9.85
CA ALA A 108 -5.30 -27.18 9.92
C ALA A 108 -5.18 -27.86 8.55
N GLY A 109 -6.22 -27.74 7.70
CA GLY A 109 -6.18 -28.26 6.33
C GLY A 109 -5.20 -27.50 5.41
N LEU A 110 -4.84 -26.26 5.76
CA LEU A 110 -3.90 -25.41 5.00
C LEU A 110 -2.48 -25.42 5.62
N ALA A 111 -2.38 -25.59 6.94
CA ALA A 111 -1.12 -25.62 7.70
C ALA A 111 -0.36 -26.93 7.49
N GLU A 112 -1.04 -28.02 7.13
CA GLU A 112 -0.38 -29.27 6.70
C GLU A 112 0.44 -29.07 5.40
N GLN A 113 0.19 -27.98 4.65
CA GLN A 113 0.94 -27.58 3.45
C GLN A 113 2.09 -26.59 3.71
N LEU A 114 2.17 -25.98 4.90
CA LEU A 114 3.16 -24.93 5.24
C LEU A 114 3.89 -25.28 6.54
N SER A 115 4.84 -26.20 6.42
CA SER A 115 5.68 -26.66 7.54
C SER A 115 6.91 -25.77 7.73
N GLU A 116 6.76 -24.66 8.46
CA GLU A 116 7.89 -23.94 9.05
C GLU A 116 7.78 -23.86 10.58
N GLY A 117 8.89 -24.19 11.25
CA GLY A 117 9.00 -24.18 12.70
C GLY A 117 9.04 -22.75 13.27
N PRO A 118 8.65 -22.54 14.54
CA PRO A 118 8.71 -21.23 15.18
C PRO A 118 10.16 -20.76 15.35
N LEU A 119 10.39 -19.46 15.12
CA LEU A 119 11.72 -18.83 15.22
C LEU A 119 12.22 -18.69 16.67
N SER A 120 13.53 -18.87 16.84
CA SER A 120 14.30 -18.74 18.09
C SER A 120 14.38 -17.29 18.58
N LEU A 121 14.99 -17.07 19.76
CA LEU A 121 15.18 -15.72 20.32
C LEU A 121 16.30 -14.97 19.60
N GLU A 122 17.38 -15.65 19.22
CA GLU A 122 18.46 -15.07 18.42
C GLU A 122 17.96 -14.64 17.03
N GLU A 123 17.11 -15.44 16.38
CA GLU A 123 16.50 -15.08 15.09
C GLU A 123 15.59 -13.85 15.20
N ARG A 124 15.00 -13.57 16.36
CA ARG A 124 14.14 -12.39 16.58
C ARG A 124 14.95 -11.10 16.74
N ASP A 125 16.07 -11.16 17.43
CA ASP A 125 16.95 -10.00 17.62
C ASP A 125 17.65 -9.64 16.31
N GLU A 126 18.05 -10.64 15.51
CA GLU A 126 18.60 -10.45 14.17
C GLU A 126 17.55 -9.88 13.19
N LEU A 127 16.27 -10.25 13.35
CA LEU A 127 15.15 -9.72 12.55
C LEU A 127 14.75 -8.28 12.88
N LEU A 128 14.91 -7.85 14.14
CA LEU A 128 14.67 -6.45 14.55
C LEU A 128 15.81 -5.53 14.12
N GLU A 129 17.02 -6.06 13.97
CA GLU A 129 18.18 -5.32 13.45
C GLU A 129 18.25 -5.27 11.91
N THR A 130 17.47 -6.09 11.19
CA THR A 130 17.50 -6.17 9.71
C THR A 130 16.50 -5.28 8.98
N GLU A 131 15.79 -4.36 9.65
CA GLU A 131 14.95 -3.35 8.98
C GLU A 131 15.78 -2.18 8.43
N ILE A 132 16.60 -2.52 7.45
CA ILE A 132 16.95 -1.87 6.17
C ILE A 132 18.08 -2.77 5.66
N PRO A 133 17.98 -3.41 4.48
CA PRO A 133 19.13 -4.05 3.87
C PRO A 133 20.24 -3.01 3.66
N ARG A 134 21.20 -2.94 4.58
CA ARG A 134 22.47 -2.26 4.36
C ARG A 134 23.39 -3.31 3.79
N ASP A 135 23.62 -3.23 2.50
CA ASP A 135 24.54 -4.13 1.83
C ASP A 135 25.97 -3.89 2.34
N ALA A 136 26.69 -4.99 2.58
CA ALA A 136 27.93 -5.07 3.33
C ALA A 136 29.17 -4.56 2.57
N GLU A 137 29.01 -4.07 1.33
CA GLU A 137 30.14 -3.80 0.43
C GLU A 137 30.22 -2.37 -0.15
N GLY A 138 29.35 -1.44 0.28
CA GLY A 138 29.48 -0.03 -0.12
C GLY A 138 29.35 0.23 -1.63
N ARG A 139 28.80 -0.71 -2.40
CA ARG A 139 28.42 -0.50 -3.80
C ARG A 139 26.94 -0.16 -3.90
N GLN A 140 26.64 0.87 -4.68
CA GLN A 140 25.27 1.27 -4.99
C GLN A 140 24.75 0.40 -6.15
N GLU A 141 24.69 -0.91 -5.96
CA GLU A 141 24.03 -1.80 -6.92
C GLU A 141 22.52 -1.71 -6.70
N VAL A 142 21.77 -1.46 -7.80
CA VAL A 142 20.31 -1.35 -7.77
C VAL A 142 19.75 -2.71 -7.37
N TYR A 143 18.96 -2.75 -6.28
CA TYR A 143 18.31 -3.98 -5.84
C TYR A 143 17.37 -4.51 -6.94
N ARG A 144 17.62 -5.75 -7.38
CA ARG A 144 16.84 -6.44 -8.41
C ARG A 144 16.29 -7.74 -7.84
N PRO A 145 15.00 -7.77 -7.44
CA PRO A 145 14.42 -8.99 -6.92
C PRO A 145 14.28 -10.03 -8.02
N ALA A 146 14.64 -11.28 -7.73
CA ALA A 146 14.35 -12.42 -8.58
C ALA A 146 13.23 -13.22 -7.90
N PRO A 147 11.97 -13.04 -8.29
CA PRO A 147 10.85 -13.69 -7.60
C PRO A 147 10.92 -15.20 -7.78
N ARG A 148 10.75 -15.93 -6.68
CA ARG A 148 10.91 -17.39 -6.61
C ARG A 148 9.58 -18.12 -6.77
N ASP A 149 8.49 -17.55 -6.24
CA ASP A 149 7.15 -18.16 -6.22
C ASP A 149 6.07 -17.23 -6.81
N SER A 150 4.86 -17.77 -6.98
CA SER A 150 3.71 -17.03 -7.53
C SER A 150 3.34 -15.83 -6.66
N SER A 151 3.33 -16.01 -5.35
CA SER A 151 2.99 -15.00 -4.36
C SER A 151 3.94 -13.80 -4.36
N GLU A 152 5.26 -14.02 -4.46
CA GLU A 152 6.26 -12.96 -4.62
C GLU A 152 6.09 -12.23 -5.96
N ARG A 153 5.81 -12.95 -7.05
CA ARG A 153 5.52 -12.31 -8.35
C ARG A 153 4.29 -11.41 -8.28
N PHE A 154 3.23 -11.90 -7.64
CA PHE A 154 2.01 -11.14 -7.39
C PHE A 154 2.28 -9.86 -6.58
N MET A 155 3.04 -9.94 -5.48
CA MET A 155 3.34 -8.76 -4.66
C MET A 155 4.24 -7.75 -5.35
N LEU A 156 5.30 -8.19 -6.03
CA LEU A 156 6.16 -7.29 -6.79
C LEU A 156 5.37 -6.59 -7.89
N SER A 157 4.47 -7.32 -8.55
CA SER A 157 3.54 -6.77 -9.53
C SER A 157 2.59 -5.74 -8.91
N LEU A 158 2.05 -6.01 -7.71
CA LEU A 158 1.19 -5.07 -7.00
C LEU A 158 1.94 -3.78 -6.63
N PHE A 159 3.16 -3.88 -6.12
CA PHE A 159 3.98 -2.70 -5.80
C PHE A 159 4.27 -1.87 -7.04
N MET A 160 4.67 -2.53 -8.13
CA MET A 160 4.92 -1.88 -9.41
C MET A 160 3.69 -1.17 -9.92
N TYR A 161 2.56 -1.86 -9.97
CA TYR A 161 1.31 -1.32 -10.46
C TYR A 161 0.83 -0.15 -9.60
N THR A 162 0.94 -0.27 -8.27
CA THR A 162 0.62 0.80 -7.32
C THR A 162 1.47 2.05 -7.56
N SER A 163 2.79 1.89 -7.71
CA SER A 163 3.72 2.99 -8.00
C SER A 163 3.46 3.61 -9.37
N PHE A 164 3.13 2.81 -10.38
CA PHE A 164 2.79 3.28 -11.71
C PHE A 164 1.53 4.15 -11.66
N VAL A 165 0.47 3.64 -11.01
CA VAL A 165 -0.76 4.41 -10.78
C VAL A 165 -0.45 5.70 -10.04
N ARG A 166 0.45 5.73 -9.04
CA ARG A 166 0.84 7.00 -8.39
C ARG A 166 1.43 8.00 -9.38
N ASN A 167 2.30 7.55 -10.28
CA ASN A 167 3.08 8.41 -11.19
C ASN A 167 2.30 8.87 -12.45
N SER A 168 1.27 8.14 -12.87
CA SER A 168 0.47 8.47 -14.07
C SER A 168 -0.53 9.62 -13.86
N GLU A 169 -0.05 10.83 -13.55
CA GLU A 169 -0.93 11.98 -13.26
C GLU A 169 -1.61 12.61 -14.49
N LEU A 170 -1.08 12.36 -15.70
CA LEU A 170 -1.53 13.01 -16.93
C LEU A 170 -2.46 12.13 -17.79
N ILE A 171 -2.90 10.99 -17.26
CA ILE A 171 -3.88 10.13 -17.94
C ILE A 171 -5.32 10.63 -17.70
N PRO A 172 -6.30 10.23 -18.53
CA PRO A 172 -7.70 10.59 -18.31
C PRO A 172 -8.22 10.18 -16.93
N ASP A 173 -9.05 11.02 -16.32
CA ASP A 173 -9.54 10.80 -14.96
C ASP A 173 -10.31 9.48 -14.79
N HIS A 174 -11.15 9.11 -15.77
CA HIS A 174 -11.91 7.86 -15.71
C HIS A 174 -10.99 6.63 -15.69
N GLU A 175 -9.94 6.61 -16.52
CA GLU A 175 -8.92 5.55 -16.51
C GLU A 175 -8.16 5.53 -15.20
N LYS A 176 -7.75 6.71 -14.70
CA LYS A 176 -7.07 6.83 -13.42
C LYS A 176 -7.88 6.23 -12.28
N ARG A 177 -9.19 6.52 -12.24
CA ARG A 177 -10.08 5.99 -11.20
C ARG A 177 -10.30 4.48 -11.35
N LEU A 178 -10.41 3.96 -12.57
CA LEU A 178 -10.48 2.53 -12.84
C LEU A 178 -9.23 1.80 -12.32
N HIS A 179 -8.04 2.27 -12.68
CA HIS A 179 -6.78 1.67 -12.21
C HIS A 179 -6.62 1.78 -10.69
N LEU A 180 -7.00 2.92 -10.10
CA LEU A 180 -7.00 3.09 -8.64
C LEU A 180 -7.95 2.09 -7.96
N ALA A 181 -9.15 1.88 -8.49
CA ALA A 181 -10.09 0.88 -7.98
C ALA A 181 -9.50 -0.53 -8.03
N ASN A 182 -8.83 -0.89 -9.13
CA ASN A 182 -8.16 -2.17 -9.30
C ASN A 182 -7.02 -2.36 -8.28
N VAL A 183 -6.18 -1.34 -8.07
CA VAL A 183 -5.11 -1.37 -7.05
C VAL A 183 -5.70 -1.59 -5.66
N LEU A 184 -6.72 -0.83 -5.26
CA LEU A 184 -7.36 -0.99 -3.95
C LEU A 184 -7.99 -2.37 -3.78
N LYS A 185 -8.59 -2.91 -4.85
CA LYS A 185 -9.12 -4.27 -4.87
C LYS A 185 -8.01 -5.31 -4.72
N SER A 186 -6.86 -5.16 -5.36
CA SER A 186 -5.73 -6.08 -5.18
C SER A 186 -5.16 -6.04 -3.76
N TRP A 187 -5.05 -4.86 -3.15
CA TRP A 187 -4.71 -4.73 -1.72
C TRP A 187 -5.75 -5.38 -0.80
N ALA A 188 -7.02 -5.34 -1.19
CA ALA A 188 -8.09 -6.07 -0.52
C ALA A 188 -7.84 -7.59 -0.59
N HIS A 189 -7.39 -8.14 -1.72
CA HIS A 189 -7.06 -9.57 -1.80
C HIS A 189 -5.91 -9.95 -0.88
N VAL A 190 -4.86 -9.13 -0.81
CA VAL A 190 -3.76 -9.30 0.16
C VAL A 190 -4.32 -9.37 1.58
N PHE A 191 -5.19 -8.43 1.95
CA PHE A 191 -5.80 -8.40 3.28
C PHE A 191 -6.57 -9.68 3.60
N TYR A 192 -7.48 -10.12 2.72
CA TYR A 192 -8.27 -11.31 2.99
C TYR A 192 -7.40 -12.58 3.02
N GLY A 193 -6.39 -12.66 2.14
CA GLY A 193 -5.41 -13.74 2.17
C GLY A 193 -4.71 -13.79 3.51
N SER A 194 -4.11 -12.67 3.94
CA SER A 194 -3.46 -12.56 5.25
C SER A 194 -4.42 -12.81 6.42
N PHE A 195 -5.69 -12.42 6.29
CA PHE A 195 -6.71 -12.60 7.34
C PHE A 195 -7.02 -14.08 7.61
N LEU A 196 -7.04 -14.92 6.57
CA LEU A 196 -7.25 -16.37 6.72
C LEU A 196 -6.12 -17.06 7.49
N HIS A 197 -4.91 -16.49 7.46
CA HIS A 197 -3.74 -17.05 8.13
C HIS A 197 -3.51 -16.51 9.56
N ILE A 198 -4.45 -15.72 10.11
CA ILE A 198 -4.34 -15.22 11.49
C ILE A 198 -4.10 -16.33 12.53
N PRO A 199 -4.79 -17.50 12.49
CA PRO A 199 -4.56 -18.56 13.47
C PRO A 199 -3.11 -19.07 13.46
N SER A 200 -2.57 -19.30 12.25
CA SER A 200 -1.16 -19.67 12.06
C SER A 200 -0.23 -18.54 12.54
N LEU A 201 -0.55 -17.29 12.24
CA LEU A 201 0.24 -16.13 12.66
C LEU A 201 0.30 -15.99 14.19
N VAL A 202 -0.77 -16.32 14.91
CA VAL A 202 -0.80 -16.30 16.39
C VAL A 202 0.13 -17.36 16.98
N LYS A 203 0.09 -18.58 16.42
CA LYS A 203 0.87 -19.74 16.87
C LYS A 203 2.36 -19.57 16.58
N HIS A 204 2.70 -19.22 15.33
CA HIS A 204 4.08 -19.15 14.85
C HIS A 204 4.74 -17.80 15.14
N ARG A 205 3.95 -16.73 15.37
CA ARG A 205 4.39 -15.33 15.62
C ARG A 205 5.17 -14.67 14.49
N SER A 206 5.62 -15.43 13.50
CA SER A 206 6.20 -14.95 12.25
C SER A 206 5.85 -15.94 11.15
N ILE A 207 5.22 -15.47 10.07
CA ILE A 207 4.98 -16.27 8.86
C ILE A 207 5.06 -15.37 7.62
N VAL A 208 5.48 -15.93 6.49
CA VAL A 208 5.38 -15.26 5.19
C VAL A 208 4.05 -15.64 4.56
N ILE A 209 3.22 -14.64 4.23
CA ILE A 209 1.91 -14.82 3.59
C ILE A 209 1.88 -13.91 2.38
N ASN A 210 1.51 -14.44 1.21
CA ASN A 210 1.47 -13.69 -0.04
C ASN A 210 2.78 -12.92 -0.27
N GLY A 211 3.96 -13.53 -0.06
CA GLY A 211 5.26 -12.83 -0.18
C GLY A 211 5.55 -11.74 0.86
N LEU A 212 4.63 -11.43 1.79
CA LEU A 212 4.84 -10.50 2.90
C LEU A 212 5.19 -11.25 4.18
N ARG A 213 6.29 -10.87 4.83
CA ARG A 213 6.63 -11.36 6.17
C ARG A 213 5.79 -10.64 7.22
N HIS A 214 4.91 -11.38 7.90
CA HIS A 214 4.12 -10.89 9.01
C HIS A 214 4.79 -11.28 10.33
N VAL A 215 5.15 -10.29 11.16
CA VAL A 215 5.76 -10.50 12.48
C VAL A 215 4.84 -9.97 13.59
N VAL A 216 4.59 -10.79 14.60
CA VAL A 216 3.68 -10.50 15.73
C VAL A 216 4.47 -10.16 16.98
N ILE A 217 4.48 -8.89 17.33
CA ILE A 217 5.14 -8.38 18.54
C ILE A 217 4.08 -8.06 19.60
N TYR A 218 3.56 -9.11 20.27
CA TYR A 218 2.70 -8.95 21.46
C TYR A 218 3.30 -9.66 22.68
N PRO A 219 3.11 -9.12 23.90
CA PRO A 219 3.60 -9.76 25.11
C PRO A 219 3.05 -11.18 25.26
N LYS A 220 3.88 -12.13 25.71
CA LYS A 220 3.51 -13.55 25.92
C LYS A 220 2.37 -13.76 26.94
N LYS A 221 1.99 -12.72 27.69
CA LYS A 221 0.90 -12.76 28.69
C LYS A 221 -0.49 -12.65 28.07
N PHE A 222 -0.59 -12.25 26.80
CA PHE A 222 -1.87 -12.19 26.09
C PHE A 222 -2.29 -13.60 25.69
N SER A 223 -3.58 -13.92 25.82
CA SER A 223 -4.12 -15.18 25.29
C SER A 223 -4.10 -15.16 23.75
N ASP A 224 -4.10 -16.33 23.14
CA ASP A 224 -4.09 -16.46 21.67
C ASP A 224 -5.32 -15.79 21.05
N ASP A 225 -6.49 -15.88 21.67
CA ASP A 225 -7.70 -15.14 21.25
C ASP A 225 -7.51 -13.61 21.26
N GLN A 226 -6.85 -13.09 22.31
CA GLN A 226 -6.58 -11.66 22.40
C GLN A 226 -5.60 -11.23 21.32
N VAL A 227 -4.57 -12.03 21.05
CA VAL A 227 -3.59 -11.76 19.99
C VAL A 227 -4.27 -11.82 18.62
N ALA A 228 -5.08 -12.85 18.35
CA ALA A 228 -5.83 -13.01 17.11
C ALA A 228 -6.72 -11.78 16.85
N LYS A 229 -7.48 -11.35 17.86
CA LYS A 229 -8.32 -10.16 17.76
C LYS A 229 -7.51 -8.89 17.50
N MET A 230 -6.39 -8.71 18.19
CA MET A 230 -5.52 -7.54 18.01
C MET A 230 -4.88 -7.50 16.62
N ILE A 231 -4.47 -8.66 16.09
CA ILE A 231 -4.00 -8.81 14.71
C ILE A 231 -5.13 -8.48 13.74
N ALA A 232 -6.31 -9.09 13.88
CA ALA A 232 -7.44 -8.89 12.98
C ALA A 232 -7.84 -7.42 12.86
N ILE A 233 -7.88 -6.69 13.99
CA ILE A 233 -8.22 -5.26 14.03
C ILE A 233 -7.08 -4.39 13.47
N SER A 234 -5.83 -4.80 13.63
CA SER A 234 -4.67 -3.99 13.22
C SER A 234 -4.22 -4.26 11.78
N MET A 235 -4.45 -5.45 11.24
CA MET A 235 -3.97 -5.84 9.91
C MET A 235 -4.43 -4.88 8.79
N PRO A 236 -5.69 -4.44 8.71
CA PRO A 236 -6.11 -3.48 7.68
C PRO A 236 -5.31 -2.17 7.73
N LYS A 237 -5.07 -1.61 8.92
CA LYS A 237 -4.34 -0.34 9.03
C LYS A 237 -2.85 -0.50 8.72
N GLU A 238 -2.24 -1.64 9.03
CA GLU A 238 -0.82 -1.89 8.71
C GLU A 238 -0.64 -2.08 7.20
N LEU A 239 -1.55 -2.81 6.55
CA LEU A 239 -1.58 -2.90 5.08
C LEU A 239 -1.87 -1.54 4.43
N ALA A 240 -2.75 -0.73 5.03
CA ALA A 240 -2.98 0.63 4.55
C ALA A 240 -1.73 1.51 4.63
N ARG A 241 -0.91 1.37 5.70
CA ARG A 241 0.38 2.07 5.80
C ARG A 241 1.36 1.61 4.72
N LEU A 242 1.44 0.30 4.47
CA LEU A 242 2.29 -0.24 3.41
C LEU A 242 1.85 0.30 2.04
N MET A 243 0.56 0.26 1.74
CA MET A 243 -0.02 0.84 0.53
C MET A 243 0.28 2.34 0.40
N PHE A 244 0.20 3.10 1.50
CA PHE A 244 0.51 4.54 1.51
C PHE A 244 1.95 4.83 1.08
N ILE A 245 2.93 3.97 1.38
CA ILE A 245 4.32 4.14 0.93
C ILE A 245 4.42 4.15 -0.59
N PHE A 246 3.65 3.30 -1.27
CA PHE A 246 3.70 3.16 -2.74
C PHE A 246 2.72 4.10 -3.46
N LEU A 247 1.57 4.40 -2.87
CA LEU A 247 0.48 5.14 -3.53
C LEU A 247 0.30 6.58 -3.03
N GLY A 248 0.88 6.92 -1.87
CA GLY A 248 0.66 8.19 -1.19
C GLY A 248 1.10 9.38 -2.02
N SER A 249 0.13 10.08 -2.61
CA SER A 249 0.36 11.32 -3.36
C SER A 249 -0.86 12.22 -3.24
N GLU A 250 -0.65 13.48 -2.85
CA GLU A 250 -1.71 14.50 -2.77
C GLU A 250 -2.41 14.73 -4.12
N LYS A 251 -1.72 14.41 -5.22
CA LYS A 251 -2.25 14.49 -6.59
C LYS A 251 -3.46 13.59 -6.83
N LEU A 252 -3.67 12.59 -5.98
CA LEU A 252 -4.83 11.69 -6.03
C LEU A 252 -6.07 12.27 -5.33
N GLU A 253 -6.01 13.47 -4.72
CA GLU A 253 -7.13 14.03 -3.95
C GLU A 253 -8.44 14.07 -4.75
N ALA A 254 -8.38 14.46 -6.03
CA ALA A 254 -9.55 14.55 -6.89
C ALA A 254 -10.25 13.20 -7.07
N GLN A 255 -9.48 12.12 -7.25
CA GLN A 255 -10.00 10.77 -7.41
C GLN A 255 -10.48 10.21 -6.06
N LEU A 256 -9.70 10.37 -4.99
CA LEU A 256 -10.02 9.84 -3.66
C LEU A 256 -11.27 10.49 -3.03
N ARG A 257 -11.63 11.71 -3.47
CA ARG A 257 -12.82 12.42 -2.99
C ARG A 257 -14.11 11.94 -3.65
N GLN A 258 -14.03 11.23 -4.78
CA GLN A 258 -15.22 10.69 -5.44
C GLN A 258 -15.91 9.68 -4.54
N ARG A 259 -17.24 9.60 -4.65
CA ARG A 259 -18.03 8.64 -3.88
C ARG A 259 -17.64 7.22 -4.25
N ASP A 260 -17.52 6.98 -5.56
CA ASP A 260 -17.18 5.69 -6.16
C ASP A 260 -16.05 5.91 -7.18
N LEU A 261 -15.06 5.02 -7.18
CA LEU A 261 -13.93 5.10 -8.11
C LEU A 261 -14.28 4.50 -9.48
N ALA A 262 -15.15 3.51 -9.52
CA ALA A 262 -15.65 2.91 -10.76
C ALA A 262 -17.19 2.78 -10.68
N ASP A 263 -17.82 2.48 -11.81
CA ASP A 263 -19.27 2.26 -11.92
C ASP A 263 -19.74 0.92 -11.27
N VAL A 264 -18.96 0.38 -10.33
CA VAL A 264 -19.19 -0.91 -9.65
C VAL A 264 -19.19 -0.68 -8.14
N ASP A 265 -20.07 -1.41 -7.43
CA ASP A 265 -20.16 -1.36 -5.97
C ASP A 265 -18.79 -1.67 -5.33
N GLU A 266 -18.28 -0.74 -4.54
CA GLU A 266 -16.93 -0.82 -3.96
C GLU A 266 -16.97 -1.65 -2.66
N PRO A 267 -16.18 -2.74 -2.55
CA PRO A 267 -16.11 -3.52 -1.31
C PRO A 267 -15.74 -2.64 -0.11
N LYS A 268 -16.31 -2.91 1.07
CA LYS A 268 -16.07 -2.08 2.27
C LYS A 268 -14.60 -1.98 2.65
N ILE A 269 -13.82 -3.04 2.42
CA ILE A 269 -12.38 -3.01 2.68
C ILE A 269 -11.61 -2.12 1.68
N SER A 270 -12.01 -2.09 0.41
CA SER A 270 -11.40 -1.23 -0.60
C SER A 270 -11.67 0.23 -0.25
N ARG A 271 -12.90 0.53 0.17
CA ARG A 271 -13.26 1.83 0.71
C ARG A 271 -12.49 2.17 2.00
N PHE A 272 -12.31 1.21 2.90
CA PHE A 272 -11.50 1.41 4.10
C PHE A 272 -10.06 1.81 3.74
N PHE A 273 -9.46 1.17 2.74
CA PHE A 273 -8.14 1.54 2.23
C PHE A 273 -8.11 2.93 1.61
N ARG A 274 -9.11 3.26 0.79
CA ARG A 274 -9.28 4.60 0.23
C ARG A 274 -9.37 5.68 1.32
N ASP A 275 -10.18 5.44 2.33
CA ASP A 275 -10.39 6.34 3.46
C ASP A 275 -9.11 6.46 4.31
N CYS A 276 -8.36 5.37 4.49
CA CYS A 276 -7.04 5.42 5.14
C CYS A 276 -6.04 6.27 4.37
N LEU A 277 -5.95 6.14 3.03
CA LEU A 277 -5.10 7.00 2.20
C LEU A 277 -5.49 8.47 2.34
N TYR A 278 -6.80 8.76 2.33
CA TYR A 278 -7.30 10.12 2.51
C TYR A 278 -6.89 10.72 3.85
N ILE A 279 -6.94 9.90 4.92
CA ILE A 279 -6.51 10.26 6.27
C ILE A 279 -4.98 10.47 6.35
N ASP A 280 -4.20 9.55 5.78
CA ASP A 280 -2.73 9.58 5.87
C ASP A 280 -2.13 10.71 5.05
N LEU A 281 -2.74 11.05 3.91
CA LEU A 281 -2.41 12.25 3.12
C LEU A 281 -2.89 13.55 3.78
N LYS A 282 -3.66 13.49 4.87
CA LYS A 282 -4.26 14.65 5.56
C LYS A 282 -4.99 15.61 4.60
N LEU A 283 -5.70 15.05 3.62
CA LEU A 283 -6.44 15.83 2.63
C LEU A 283 -7.55 16.67 3.28
N ARG A 284 -8.08 17.66 2.57
CA ARG A 284 -8.99 18.63 3.17
C ARG A 284 -10.24 17.98 3.78
N GLY A 285 -10.37 18.06 5.10
CA GLY A 285 -11.52 17.50 5.83
C GLY A 285 -11.37 16.04 6.25
N TRP A 286 -10.15 15.48 6.13
CA TRP A 286 -9.80 14.12 6.50
C TRP A 286 -10.27 13.71 7.91
N SER A 287 -10.29 14.64 8.87
CA SER A 287 -10.66 14.35 10.26
C SER A 287 -12.13 13.91 10.45
N LYS A 288 -12.97 14.10 9.43
CA LYS A 288 -14.37 13.65 9.41
C LYS A 288 -14.58 12.28 8.74
N VAL A 289 -13.61 11.83 7.94
CA VAL A 289 -13.68 10.59 7.16
C VAL A 289 -13.99 9.36 8.03
N PRO A 290 -13.36 9.17 9.22
CA PRO A 290 -13.70 8.02 10.06
C PRO A 290 -15.20 7.94 10.43
N GLY A 291 -15.83 9.10 10.69
CA GLY A 291 -17.26 9.17 10.99
C GLY A 291 -18.13 8.79 9.78
N GLN A 292 -17.78 9.33 8.60
CA GLN A 292 -18.48 9.03 7.34
C GLN A 292 -18.37 7.56 6.94
N PHE A 293 -17.20 6.95 7.16
CA PHE A 293 -17.00 5.52 6.92
C PHE A 293 -17.92 4.68 7.81
N ASN A 294 -17.99 4.96 9.11
CA ASN A 294 -18.82 4.18 10.04
C ASN A 294 -20.32 4.27 9.75
N GLU A 295 -20.80 5.41 9.28
CA GLU A 295 -22.19 5.56 8.81
C GLU A 295 -22.49 4.63 7.62
N HIS A 296 -21.52 4.45 6.73
CA HIS A 296 -21.63 3.56 5.57
C HIS A 296 -21.45 2.08 5.92
N ALA A 297 -20.49 1.76 6.80
CA ALA A 297 -20.21 0.41 7.27
C ALA A 297 -21.23 -0.09 8.33
N SER A 298 -22.43 0.50 8.36
CA SER A 298 -23.46 0.23 9.36
C SER A 298 -23.71 -1.26 9.56
N GLY A 299 -23.77 -1.69 10.82
CA GLY A 299 -24.02 -3.09 11.20
C GLY A 299 -22.79 -4.01 11.24
N LYS A 300 -21.62 -3.59 10.77
CA LYS A 300 -20.41 -4.42 10.76
C LYS A 300 -19.41 -3.95 11.84
N LYS A 301 -19.48 -4.58 13.02
CA LYS A 301 -18.65 -4.26 14.20
C LYS A 301 -17.14 -4.23 13.88
N TYR A 302 -16.68 -5.16 13.05
CA TYR A 302 -15.28 -5.27 12.65
C TYR A 302 -14.72 -3.99 12.03
N PHE A 303 -15.41 -3.44 11.01
CA PHE A 303 -14.97 -2.24 10.30
C PHE A 303 -14.96 -1.01 11.23
N HIS A 304 -15.89 -0.94 12.18
CA HIS A 304 -15.88 0.11 13.21
C HIS A 304 -14.67 -0.02 14.14
N GLU A 305 -14.32 -1.23 14.58
CA GLU A 305 -13.11 -1.48 15.40
C GLU A 305 -11.83 -1.16 14.62
N ALA A 306 -11.73 -1.55 13.35
CA ALA A 306 -10.58 -1.25 12.48
C ALA A 306 -10.41 0.27 12.26
N MET A 307 -11.48 0.98 11.91
CA MET A 307 -11.42 2.44 11.69
C MET A 307 -11.17 3.19 13.00
N LEU A 308 -11.70 2.71 14.12
CA LEU A 308 -11.38 3.24 15.45
C LEU A 308 -9.89 3.06 15.80
N SER A 309 -9.30 1.92 15.44
CA SER A 309 -7.87 1.65 15.60
C SER A 309 -7.02 2.63 14.79
N LYS A 310 -7.36 2.84 13.51
CA LYS A 310 -6.70 3.82 12.64
C LYS A 310 -6.81 5.25 13.18
N ALA A 311 -8.02 5.72 13.50
CA ALA A 311 -8.23 7.07 14.02
C ALA A 311 -7.49 7.30 15.36
N SER A 312 -7.47 6.29 16.24
CA SER A 312 -6.76 6.36 17.52
C SER A 312 -5.25 6.47 17.35
N GLU A 313 -4.70 5.81 16.33
CA GLU A 313 -3.30 5.91 15.96
C GLU A 313 -2.95 7.31 15.44
N VAL A 314 -3.72 7.81 14.47
CA VAL A 314 -3.53 9.16 13.91
C VAL A 314 -3.65 10.23 14.99
N PHE A 315 -4.60 10.06 15.93
CA PHE A 315 -4.72 10.94 17.10
C PHE A 315 -3.49 10.89 18.02
N ARG A 316 -2.86 9.72 18.16
CA ARG A 316 -1.71 9.50 19.07
C ARG A 316 -0.38 9.96 18.46
N LEU A 317 -0.19 9.75 17.17
CA LEU A 317 1.07 10.05 16.48
C LEU A 317 1.05 11.42 15.80
N GLY A 318 -0.12 11.91 15.42
CA GLY A 318 -0.27 13.15 14.65
C GLY A 318 -0.04 14.42 15.46
N ALA A 319 0.64 15.38 14.84
CA ALA A 319 0.49 16.80 15.16
C ALA A 319 -0.81 17.29 14.52
N LEU A 320 -1.80 17.63 15.35
CA LEU A 320 -3.15 17.98 14.92
C LEU A 320 -3.48 19.41 15.31
N ASP A 321 -4.19 20.11 14.42
CA ASP A 321 -4.81 21.37 14.81
C ASP A 321 -5.98 21.13 15.79
N ARG A 322 -6.49 22.22 16.38
CA ARG A 322 -7.55 22.13 17.38
C ARG A 322 -8.84 21.54 16.82
N ARG A 323 -9.17 21.80 15.56
CA ARG A 323 -10.41 21.37 14.91
C ARG A 323 -10.36 19.87 14.61
N ASP A 324 -9.28 19.41 14.00
CA ASP A 324 -9.05 18.01 13.66
C ASP A 324 -8.93 17.15 14.92
N SER A 325 -8.23 17.67 15.94
CA SER A 325 -8.17 17.03 17.26
C SER A 325 -9.56 16.85 17.88
N GLN A 326 -10.43 17.87 17.81
CA GLN A 326 -11.79 17.79 18.34
C GLN A 326 -12.66 16.80 17.55
N ASN A 327 -12.57 16.80 16.22
CA ASN A 327 -13.31 15.88 15.36
C ASN A 327 -12.93 14.42 15.66
N LEU A 328 -11.63 14.13 15.73
CA LEU A 328 -11.15 12.79 16.07
C LEU A 328 -11.48 12.38 17.50
N GLU A 329 -11.32 13.27 18.49
CA GLU A 329 -11.69 12.99 19.88
C GLU A 329 -13.17 12.61 20.00
N GLU A 330 -14.03 13.34 19.31
CA GLU A 330 -15.47 13.10 19.28
C GLU A 330 -15.80 11.78 18.58
N TYR A 331 -15.19 11.51 17.42
CA TYR A 331 -15.32 10.25 16.70
C TYR A 331 -14.87 9.05 17.54
N ILE A 332 -13.66 9.10 18.11
CA ILE A 332 -13.07 8.00 18.88
C ILE A 332 -13.91 7.72 20.11
N SER A 333 -14.28 8.75 20.88
CA SER A 333 -15.05 8.57 22.11
C SER A 333 -16.47 8.07 21.86
N SER A 334 -17.15 8.57 20.83
CA SER A 334 -18.51 8.14 20.48
C SER A 334 -18.53 6.72 19.91
N THR A 335 -17.60 6.37 19.01
CA THR A 335 -17.51 5.03 18.42
C THR A 335 -17.11 3.99 19.48
N PHE A 336 -16.14 4.32 20.34
CA PHE A 336 -15.74 3.43 21.45
C PHE A 336 -16.91 3.15 22.40
N ALA A 337 -17.71 4.18 22.74
CA ALA A 337 -18.90 4.00 23.56
C ALA A 337 -19.97 3.14 22.89
N LYS A 338 -20.20 3.30 21.58
CA LYS A 338 -21.15 2.46 20.83
C LYS A 338 -20.73 1.00 20.74
N LEU A 339 -19.43 0.70 20.71
CA LEU A 339 -18.91 -0.67 20.55
C LEU A 339 -18.82 -1.46 21.86
N TYR A 340 -18.64 -0.76 22.98
CA TYR A 340 -18.34 -1.36 24.29
C TYR A 340 -19.29 -0.95 25.42
N GLY A 341 -20.28 -0.09 25.15
CA GLY A 341 -21.30 0.29 26.12
C GLY A 341 -22.54 -0.58 25.98
N ASP A 342 -23.02 -1.12 27.10
CA ASP A 342 -24.16 -2.05 27.11
C ASP A 342 -25.50 -1.31 27.08
N ASP A 343 -25.60 -0.16 27.75
CA ASP A 343 -26.79 0.69 27.79
C ASP A 343 -26.47 2.17 27.53
N ARG A 344 -27.51 3.02 27.43
CA ARG A 344 -27.33 4.45 27.11
C ARG A 344 -26.55 5.21 28.19
N LYS A 345 -26.76 4.90 29.47
CA LYS A 345 -26.08 5.59 30.58
C LYS A 345 -24.62 5.15 30.67
N ASP A 346 -24.36 3.87 30.45
CA ASP A 346 -23.02 3.30 30.40
C ASP A 346 -22.25 3.80 29.17
N SER A 347 -22.90 3.91 28.01
CA SER A 347 -22.33 4.51 26.81
C SER A 347 -21.90 5.97 27.06
N GLU A 348 -22.73 6.78 27.71
CA GLU A 348 -22.37 8.17 28.06
C GLU A 348 -21.18 8.22 29.04
N ARG A 349 -21.17 7.35 30.05
CA ARG A 349 -20.07 7.21 31.00
C ARG A 349 -18.76 6.82 30.31
N ILE A 350 -18.79 5.79 29.46
CA ILE A 350 -17.63 5.29 28.70
C ILE A 350 -17.11 6.37 27.74
N ARG A 351 -18.01 7.07 27.04
CA ARG A 351 -17.65 8.19 26.15
C ARG A 351 -16.90 9.27 26.91
N ASN A 352 -17.43 9.73 28.04
CA ASN A 352 -16.81 10.77 28.86
C ASN A 352 -15.45 10.32 29.42
N LYS A 353 -15.34 9.08 29.88
CA LYS A 353 -14.08 8.49 30.35
C LYS A 353 -13.03 8.43 29.23
N LYS A 354 -13.41 7.97 28.04
CA LYS A 354 -12.52 7.89 26.89
C LYS A 354 -12.08 9.28 26.43
N LYS A 355 -12.99 10.24 26.39
CA LYS A 355 -12.73 11.64 26.06
C LYS A 355 -11.72 12.27 27.02
N ALA A 356 -11.89 12.07 28.33
CA ALA A 356 -10.94 12.53 29.35
C ALA A 356 -9.55 11.88 29.19
N SER A 357 -9.49 10.57 28.87
CA SER A 357 -8.23 9.87 28.60
C SER A 357 -7.48 10.48 27.41
N LEU A 358 -8.18 10.74 26.30
CA LEU A 358 -7.57 11.31 25.09
C LEU A 358 -6.98 12.70 25.35
N LYS A 359 -7.70 13.55 26.10
CA LYS A 359 -7.20 14.88 26.50
C LYS A 359 -5.96 14.78 27.40
N ARG A 360 -5.97 13.85 28.35
CA ARG A 360 -4.81 13.58 29.21
C ARG A 360 -3.60 13.16 28.38
N ASP A 361 -3.78 12.25 27.43
CA ASP A 361 -2.71 11.77 26.56
C ASP A 361 -2.16 12.88 25.64
N GLN A 362 -3.02 13.80 25.20
CA GLN A 362 -2.61 14.97 24.44
C GLN A 362 -1.79 15.95 25.29
N LEU A 363 -2.24 16.27 26.51
CA LEU A 363 -1.54 17.14 27.44
C LEU A 363 -0.16 16.59 27.81
N LEU A 364 -0.06 15.28 28.11
CA LEU A 364 1.21 14.62 28.40
C LEU A 364 2.19 14.70 27.23
N ARG A 365 1.70 14.63 25.98
CA ARG A 365 2.54 14.79 24.78
C ARG A 365 3.06 16.22 24.63
N VAL A 366 2.21 17.23 24.83
CA VAL A 366 2.63 18.64 24.80
C VAL A 366 3.67 18.93 25.88
N MET A 367 3.46 18.41 27.09
CA MET A 367 4.40 18.57 28.21
C MET A 367 5.75 17.87 27.99
N ARG A 368 5.77 16.73 27.27
CA ARG A 368 7.02 16.04 26.92
C ARG A 368 7.80 16.81 25.85
N ARG A 369 7.12 17.28 24.80
CA ARG A 369 7.78 18.08 23.74
C ARG A 369 8.40 19.37 24.27
N GLY A 370 7.71 20.07 25.17
CA GLY A 370 8.25 21.30 25.79
C GLY A 370 9.32 21.09 26.86
N ARG A 371 9.78 19.85 27.12
CA ARG A 371 10.96 19.56 27.96
C ARG A 371 12.20 19.20 27.13
N ASP A 372 12.00 18.81 25.88
CA ASP A 372 13.07 18.41 24.96
C ASP A 372 13.51 19.59 24.05
N GLU A 373 12.81 20.72 24.13
CA GLU A 373 13.19 22.06 23.64
C GLU A 373 13.72 22.91 24.80
#